data_AF-A0A3N5QH09-F1
#
_entry.id   AF-A0A3N5QH09-F1
#
_cell.length_a   1.000
_cell.length_b   1.000
_cell.length_c   1.000
_cell.angle_alpha   90.00
_cell.angle_beta   90.00
_cell.angle_gamma   90.00
#
_symmetry.space_group_name_H-M   'P 1'
#
loop_
_entity.id
_entity.type
_entity.pdbx_description
1 polymer ?
#
loop_
_entity_poly.entity_id
_entity_poly.type
_entity_poly.pdbx_seq_one_letter_code
_entity_poly.pdbx_strand_id
1 'polypeptide(L)'
;MHAQLASWIAAARKIVVFTGAGISTESGIPDFRSPGGVWSQSQPVFFEEFLRSSSARDEYWRQKSITHREFASAHPNLGHRVLADWERRGLIRGVITQNIDGLHQQAGSQAVLELHGTAREVACLG
;
A
#
# COMPACT_ATOMS: atom_id res chain seq x y z
N MET A 1 3.34 -23.06 -17.33
CA MET A 1 3.14 -22.51 -15.98
C MET A 1 1.90 -21.62 -15.86
N HIS A 2 1.59 -20.76 -16.85
CA HIS A 2 0.45 -19.83 -16.75
C HIS A 2 -0.95 -20.45 -16.94
N ALA A 3 -1.07 -21.57 -17.67
CA ALA A 3 -2.37 -22.17 -17.98
C ALA A 3 -3.13 -22.71 -16.75
N GLN A 4 -2.41 -23.30 -15.78
CA GLN A 4 -3.04 -23.83 -14.57
C GLN A 4 -3.56 -22.69 -13.67
N LEU A 5 -2.76 -21.64 -13.48
CA LEU A 5 -3.19 -20.44 -12.75
C LEU A 5 -4.40 -19.78 -13.41
N ALA A 6 -4.38 -19.63 -14.74
CA ALA A 6 -5.50 -19.09 -15.48
C ALA A 6 -6.78 -19.94 -15.31
N SER A 7 -6.64 -21.27 -15.30
CA SER A 7 -7.75 -22.19 -15.04
C SER A 7 -8.32 -22.01 -13.62
N TRP A 8 -7.47 -21.88 -12.61
CA TRP A 8 -7.91 -21.63 -11.24
C TRP A 8 -8.64 -20.29 -11.09
N ILE A 9 -8.12 -19.23 -11.73
CA ILE A 9 -8.79 -17.91 -11.75
C ILE A 9 -10.15 -18.02 -12.45
N ALA A 10 -10.22 -18.69 -13.60
CA ALA A 10 -11.46 -18.83 -14.36
C ALA A 10 -12.53 -19.67 -13.63
N ALA A 11 -12.12 -20.69 -12.86
CA ALA A 11 -13.03 -21.55 -12.12
C ALA A 11 -13.45 -20.98 -10.75
N ALA A 12 -12.74 -19.97 -10.24
CA ALA A 12 -13.01 -19.42 -8.92
C ALA A 12 -14.34 -18.65 -8.88
N ARG A 13 -15.16 -18.92 -7.86
CA ARG A 13 -16.44 -18.22 -7.65
C ARG A 13 -16.31 -16.88 -6.95
N LYS A 14 -15.25 -16.71 -6.16
CA LYS A 14 -14.93 -15.48 -5.41
C LYS A 14 -13.42 -15.36 -5.29
N ILE A 15 -12.86 -14.27 -5.79
CA ILE A 15 -11.44 -13.96 -5.70
C ILE A 15 -11.26 -12.73 -4.83
N VAL A 16 -10.28 -12.76 -3.94
CA VAL A 16 -9.79 -11.59 -3.21
C VAL A 16 -8.29 -11.49 -3.49
N VAL A 17 -7.80 -10.27 -3.68
CA VAL A 17 -6.38 -10.05 -3.96
C VAL A 17 -5.69 -9.45 -2.74
N PHE A 18 -4.56 -10.02 -2.35
CA PHE A 18 -3.72 -9.51 -1.26
C PHE A 18 -2.48 -8.85 -1.83
N THR A 19 -2.20 -7.60 -1.46
CA THR A 19 -1.01 -6.87 -1.95
C THR A 19 -0.14 -6.32 -0.82
N GLY A 20 1.13 -6.10 -1.14
CA GLY A 20 2.10 -5.39 -0.31
C GLY A 20 2.97 -4.47 -1.16
N ALA A 21 4.03 -3.91 -0.56
CA ALA A 21 4.79 -2.81 -1.17
C ALA A 21 5.32 -3.10 -2.59
N GLY A 22 5.58 -4.38 -2.90
CA GLY A 22 6.01 -4.81 -4.22
C GLY A 22 5.08 -4.40 -5.38
N ILE A 23 3.78 -4.21 -5.15
CA ILE A 23 2.88 -3.73 -6.22
C ILE A 23 3.11 -2.25 -6.56
N SER A 24 3.72 -1.46 -5.67
CA SER A 24 3.91 -0.01 -5.81
C SER A 24 5.34 0.37 -6.26
N THR A 25 6.25 -0.61 -6.42
CA THR A 25 7.64 -0.34 -6.83
C THR A 25 7.75 0.26 -8.23
N GLU A 26 6.96 -0.24 -9.18
CA GLU A 26 6.84 0.33 -10.53
C GLU A 26 6.17 1.72 -10.54
N SER A 27 5.59 2.15 -9.41
CA SER A 27 5.06 3.51 -9.21
C SER A 27 6.08 4.46 -8.58
N GLY A 28 7.34 4.01 -8.39
CA GLY A 28 8.42 4.81 -7.81
C GLY A 28 8.46 4.80 -6.28
N ILE A 29 7.62 3.99 -5.62
CA ILE A 29 7.62 3.86 -4.17
C ILE A 29 8.54 2.69 -3.78
N PRO A 30 9.64 2.91 -3.03
CA PRO A 30 10.53 1.83 -2.63
C PRO A 30 9.81 0.83 -1.73
N ASP A 31 10.16 -0.45 -1.87
CA ASP A 31 9.74 -1.44 -0.89
C ASP A 31 10.57 -1.34 0.41
N PHE A 32 10.22 -2.17 1.39
CA PHE A 32 10.89 -2.14 2.68
C PHE A 32 12.22 -2.89 2.72
N ARG A 33 12.41 -3.95 1.91
CA ARG A 33 13.41 -5.00 2.16
C ARG A 33 14.46 -5.15 1.08
N SER A 34 14.18 -4.72 -0.15
CA SER A 34 15.12 -4.76 -1.25
C SER A 34 16.33 -3.86 -0.97
N PRO A 35 17.48 -4.07 -1.66
CA PRO A 35 18.63 -3.19 -1.52
C PRO A 35 18.26 -1.71 -1.76
N GLY A 36 18.58 -0.84 -0.80
CA GLY A 36 18.18 0.58 -0.83
C GLY A 36 16.75 0.84 -0.35
N GLY A 37 16.00 -0.18 0.04
CA GLY A 37 14.66 -0.08 0.60
C GLY A 37 14.62 0.64 1.95
N VAL A 38 13.41 0.97 2.42
CA VAL A 38 13.20 1.87 3.56
C VAL A 38 13.96 1.44 4.83
N TRP A 39 14.06 0.13 5.10
CA TRP A 39 14.71 -0.38 6.32
C TRP A 39 16.24 -0.26 6.30
N SER A 40 16.83 0.04 5.15
CA SER A 40 18.26 0.36 5.05
C SER A 40 18.57 1.83 5.37
N GLN A 41 17.54 2.70 5.43
CA GLN A 41 17.70 4.15 5.54
C GLN A 41 17.20 4.72 6.88
N SER A 42 16.20 4.09 7.50
CA SER A 42 15.60 4.59 8.74
C SER A 42 14.99 3.47 9.57
N GLN A 43 14.98 3.66 10.90
CA GLN A 43 14.27 2.80 11.83
C GLN A 43 12.85 3.35 12.07
N PRO A 44 11.83 2.49 12.15
CA PRO A 44 10.48 2.93 12.45
C PRO A 44 10.41 3.47 13.88
N VAL A 45 9.71 4.60 14.07
CA VAL A 45 9.33 5.07 15.40
C VAL A 45 8.09 4.29 15.85
N PHE A 46 8.18 3.59 16.99
CA PHE A 46 7.05 2.82 17.52
C PHE A 46 6.04 3.74 18.22
N PHE A 47 4.77 3.30 18.27
CA PHE A 47 3.69 4.13 18.81
C PHE A 47 3.91 4.54 20.27
N GLU A 48 4.42 3.65 21.13
CA GLU A 48 4.75 4.00 22.51
C GLU A 48 5.85 5.07 22.61
N GLU A 49 6.85 5.02 21.73
CA GLU A 49 7.93 6.01 21.69
C GLU A 49 7.38 7.38 21.24
N PHE A 50 6.52 7.36 20.21
CA PHE A 50 5.80 8.55 19.74
C PHE A 50 4.98 9.20 20.86
N LEU A 51 4.31 8.41 21.71
CA LEU A 51 3.56 8.97 22.84
C LEU A 51 4.47 9.57 23.92
N ARG A 52 5.59 8.94 24.22
CA ARG A 52 6.43 9.28 25.38
C ARG A 52 7.49 10.36 25.11
N SER A 53 7.89 10.61 23.86
CA SER A 53 9.01 11.50 23.54
C SER A 53 8.69 12.55 22.48
N SER A 54 8.99 13.81 22.79
CA SER A 54 8.87 14.91 21.80
C SER A 54 9.79 14.69 20.60
N SER A 55 11.05 14.30 20.83
CA SER A 55 12.00 14.07 19.75
C SER A 55 11.60 12.87 18.87
N ALA A 56 10.98 11.85 19.45
CA ALA A 56 10.44 10.72 18.68
C ALA A 56 9.26 11.17 17.80
N ARG A 57 8.41 12.09 18.27
CA ARG A 57 7.35 12.69 17.44
C ARG A 57 7.92 13.51 16.30
N ASP A 58 8.92 14.34 16.57
CA ASP A 58 9.59 15.14 15.54
C ASP A 58 10.21 14.24 14.47
N GLU A 59 10.88 13.17 14.87
CA GLU A 59 11.47 12.19 13.96
C GLU A 59 10.40 11.44 13.16
N TYR A 60 9.31 10.98 13.80
CA TYR A 60 8.19 10.35 13.10
C TYR A 60 7.61 11.27 12.02
N TRP A 61 7.35 12.54 12.35
CA TRP A 61 6.80 13.49 11.39
C TRP A 61 7.79 13.85 10.30
N ARG A 62 9.10 13.90 10.60
CA ARG A 62 10.15 14.04 9.59
C ARG A 62 10.09 12.87 8.60
N GLN A 63 10.05 11.62 9.08
CA GLN A 63 9.93 10.42 8.23
C GLN A 63 8.65 10.47 7.38
N LYS A 64 7.50 10.77 7.98
CA LYS A 64 6.22 10.88 7.25
C LYS A 64 6.22 12.00 6.22
N SER A 65 6.91 13.11 6.46
CA SER A 65 7.00 14.21 5.49
C SER A 65 7.75 13.81 4.21
N ILE A 66 8.76 12.94 4.32
CA ILE A 66 9.49 12.39 3.18
C ILE A 66 8.59 11.44 2.41
N THR A 67 8.02 10.44 3.09
CA THR A 67 7.11 9.47 2.48
C THR A 67 5.88 10.12 1.84
N HIS A 68 5.35 11.19 2.44
CA HIS A 68 4.23 11.93 1.87
C HIS A 68 4.56 12.53 0.50
N ARG A 69 5.78 13.06 0.30
CA ARG A 69 6.21 13.59 -1.00
C ARG A 69 6.35 12.49 -2.04
N GLU A 70 6.90 11.34 -1.65
CA GLU A 70 7.00 10.16 -2.52
C GLU A 70 5.61 9.73 -2.99
N PHE A 71 4.67 9.55 -2.06
CA PHE A 71 3.29 9.15 -2.38
C PHE A 71 2.56 10.19 -3.23
N ALA A 72 2.72 11.48 -2.94
CA ALA A 72 2.08 12.55 -3.70
C ALA A 72 2.52 12.61 -5.17
N SER A 73 3.74 12.15 -5.47
CA SER A 73 4.27 12.09 -6.83
C SER A 73 3.97 10.77 -7.56
N ALA A 74 3.63 9.72 -6.81
CA ALA A 74 3.36 8.40 -7.36
C ALA A 74 2.01 8.34 -8.05
N HIS A 75 1.94 7.54 -9.13
CA HIS A 75 0.71 7.29 -9.86
C HIS A 75 0.47 5.79 -9.95
N PRO A 76 -0.80 5.32 -10.02
CA PRO A 76 -1.07 3.89 -10.17
C PRO A 76 -0.39 3.31 -11.42
N ASN A 77 0.28 2.18 -11.26
CA ASN A 77 0.86 1.43 -12.37
C ASN A 77 -0.14 0.44 -13.01
N LEU A 78 0.34 -0.40 -13.93
CA LEU A 78 -0.50 -1.39 -14.61
C LEU A 78 -1.17 -2.37 -13.65
N GLY A 79 -0.45 -2.86 -12.63
CA GLY A 79 -0.99 -3.81 -11.65
C GLY A 79 -2.21 -3.26 -10.94
N HIS A 80 -2.13 -2.03 -10.43
CA HIS A 80 -3.25 -1.35 -9.79
C HIS A 80 -4.45 -1.19 -10.75
N ARG A 81 -4.20 -0.72 -11.98
CA ARG A 81 -5.25 -0.50 -12.99
C ARG A 81 -5.95 -1.79 -13.39
N VAL A 82 -5.23 -2.90 -13.52
CA VAL A 82 -5.79 -4.22 -13.82
C VAL A 82 -6.68 -4.70 -12.69
N LEU A 83 -6.26 -4.54 -11.43
CA LEU A 83 -7.07 -4.95 -10.28
C LEU A 83 -8.35 -4.11 -10.16
N ALA A 84 -8.27 -2.80 -10.39
CA ALA A 84 -9.44 -1.94 -10.49
C ALA A 84 -10.38 -2.37 -11.63
N ASP A 85 -9.84 -2.73 -12.80
CA ASP A 85 -10.66 -3.26 -13.92
C ASP A 85 -11.34 -4.58 -13.59
N TRP A 86 -10.60 -5.51 -12.97
CA TRP A 86 -11.12 -6.81 -12.60
C TRP A 86 -12.22 -6.69 -11.54
N GLU A 87 -12.08 -5.75 -10.62
CA GLU A 87 -13.13 -5.45 -9.65
C GLU A 87 -14.38 -4.89 -10.35
N ARG A 88 -14.23 -3.89 -11.23
CA ARG A 88 -15.35 -3.32 -12.01
C ARG A 88 -16.10 -4.38 -12.81
N ARG A 89 -15.38 -5.39 -13.32
CA ARG A 89 -15.95 -6.52 -14.08
C ARG A 89 -16.48 -7.65 -13.19
N GLY A 90 -16.38 -7.53 -11.87
CA GLY A 90 -16.83 -8.52 -10.90
C GLY A 90 -15.96 -9.78 -10.83
N LEU A 91 -14.76 -9.77 -11.42
CA LEU A 91 -13.81 -10.89 -11.40
C LEU A 91 -13.16 -11.05 -10.02
N ILE A 92 -12.91 -9.93 -9.33
CA ILE A 92 -12.46 -9.92 -7.93
C ILE A 92 -13.50 -9.20 -7.06
N ARG A 93 -13.52 -9.57 -5.78
CA ARG A 93 -14.44 -9.01 -4.78
C ARG A 93 -13.88 -7.80 -4.06
N GLY A 94 -12.60 -7.54 -4.24
CA GLY A 94 -11.88 -6.45 -3.60
C GLY A 94 -10.40 -6.79 -3.38
N VAL A 95 -9.71 -5.82 -2.80
CA VAL A 95 -8.29 -5.87 -2.50
C VAL A 95 -8.08 -5.72 -1.00
N ILE A 96 -7.30 -6.62 -0.41
CA ILE A 96 -6.73 -6.45 0.93
C ILE A 96 -5.29 -5.99 0.71
N THR A 97 -4.91 -4.85 1.28
CA THR A 97 -3.56 -4.30 1.09
C THR A 97 -2.88 -3.99 2.40
N GLN A 98 -1.57 -4.25 2.46
CA GLN A 98 -0.70 -3.78 3.53
C GLN A 98 -0.16 -2.37 3.26
N ASN A 99 -0.40 -1.83 2.06
CA ASN A 99 0.11 -0.52 1.67
C ASN A 99 -0.76 0.57 2.26
N ILE A 100 -0.12 1.72 2.52
CA ILE A 100 -0.76 2.92 3.06
C ILE A 100 -0.77 4.08 2.04
N ASP A 101 -0.35 3.80 0.80
CA ASP A 101 -0.09 4.78 -0.27
C ASP A 101 -1.36 5.31 -0.97
N GLY A 102 -2.46 4.56 -0.94
CA GLY A 102 -3.73 4.92 -1.56
C GLY A 102 -3.80 4.68 -3.08
N LEU A 103 -2.81 4.02 -3.70
CA LEU A 103 -2.76 3.86 -5.15
C LEU A 103 -3.85 2.95 -5.72
N HIS A 104 -4.38 1.99 -4.94
CA HIS A 104 -5.53 1.18 -5.35
C HIS A 104 -6.78 2.03 -5.54
N GLN A 105 -7.07 2.91 -4.59
CA GLN A 105 -8.22 3.81 -4.66
C GLN A 105 -8.04 4.82 -5.80
N GLN A 106 -6.84 5.36 -6.00
CA GLN A 106 -6.54 6.22 -7.14
C GLN A 106 -6.69 5.50 -8.50
N ALA A 107 -6.42 4.19 -8.56
CA ALA A 107 -6.65 3.38 -9.76
C ALA A 107 -8.13 3.11 -10.05
N GLY A 108 -9.02 3.42 -9.11
CA GLY A 108 -10.45 3.21 -9.19
C GLY A 108 -10.97 1.97 -8.48
N SER A 109 -10.15 1.30 -7.65
CA SER A 109 -10.66 0.23 -6.78
C SER A 109 -11.56 0.79 -5.69
N GLN A 110 -12.70 0.13 -5.43
CA GLN A 110 -13.72 0.59 -4.48
C GLN A 110 -13.73 -0.24 -3.19
N ALA A 111 -13.64 -1.57 -3.28
CA ALA A 111 -13.57 -2.46 -2.12
C ALA A 111 -12.11 -2.72 -1.74
N VAL A 112 -11.50 -1.74 -1.06
CA VAL A 112 -10.13 -1.81 -0.56
C VAL A 112 -10.12 -1.87 0.96
N LEU A 113 -9.46 -2.89 1.52
CA LEU A 113 -9.23 -3.04 2.96
C LEU A 113 -7.74 -2.77 3.26
N GLU A 114 -7.47 -1.62 3.87
CA GLU A 114 -6.14 -1.17 4.25
C GLU A 114 -5.76 -1.72 5.64
N LEU A 115 -4.93 -2.76 5.69
CA LEU A 115 -4.57 -3.46 6.94
C LEU A 115 -3.75 -2.61 7.91
N HIS A 116 -2.96 -1.66 7.39
CA HIS A 116 -2.06 -0.81 8.17
C HIS A 116 -2.53 0.65 8.22
N GLY A 117 -3.82 0.89 7.97
CA GLY A 117 -4.38 2.24 7.85
C GLY A 117 -3.95 2.94 6.57
N THR A 118 -3.99 4.28 6.57
CA THR A 118 -3.74 5.08 5.37
C THR A 118 -2.84 6.28 5.69
N ALA A 119 -1.99 6.67 4.76
CA ALA A 119 -1.16 7.89 4.87
C ALA A 119 -1.89 9.15 4.36
N ARG A 120 -3.14 9.01 3.91
CA ARG A 120 -3.97 10.10 3.36
C ARG A 120 -4.68 10.91 4.44
N GLU A 121 -4.73 10.40 5.65
CA GLU A 121 -5.44 10.99 6.78
C GLU A 121 -4.51 11.06 7.99
N VAL A 122 -4.78 12.02 8.87
CA VAL A 122 -4.10 12.18 10.16
C VAL A 122 -5.14 12.33 11.25
N ALA A 123 -4.87 11.74 12.41
CA ALA A 123 -5.77 11.79 13.56
C ALA A 123 -5.06 12.39 14.78
N CYS A 124 -5.76 13.23 15.54
CA CYS A 124 -5.33 13.66 16.85
C CYS A 124 -5.51 12.54 17.88
N LEU A 125 -4.68 12.51 18.92
CA LEU A 125 -4.68 11.44 19.92
C LEU A 125 -5.64 11.67 21.11
N GLY A 126 -6.30 12.83 21.16
CA GLY A 126 -7.13 13.28 22.28
C GLY A 126 -6.67 14.61 22.83
#